data_AF-A0A399ZBD3-F1
#
_entry.id   AF-A0A399ZBD3-F1
#
_cell.length_a   1.000
_cell.length_b   1.000
_cell.length_c   1.000
_cell.angle_alpha   90.00
_cell.angle_beta   90.00
_cell.angle_gamma   90.00
#
_symmetry.space_group_name_H-M   'P 1'
#
loop_
_entity.id
_entity.type
_entity.pdbx_description
1 polymer ?
#
loop_
_entity_poly.entity_id
_entity_poly.type
_entity_poly.pdbx_seq_one_letter_code
_entity_poly.pdbx_strand_id
1 'polypeptide(L)'
;MKVGILTGGGDVPGLNACIKAAVMRVAEEGHEIVGLRRGWAGLLELNPDDSESMAKNIVPLDKRVVRAIDRTGGTFLHSSRTNPGKVKASAVPHFLRDPEHLDAEAHDPRLRDFTPHVLKNLEFLGIDVLIPIGGDD
;
A
#
# COMPACT_ATOMS: atom_id res chain seq x y z
N MET A 1 -11.46 -3.81 15.25
CA MET A 1 -10.75 -2.85 14.38
C MET A 1 -10.07 -3.61 13.26
N LYS A 2 -9.86 -2.96 12.12
CA LYS A 2 -9.07 -3.48 11.02
C LYS A 2 -7.78 -2.68 10.87
N VAL A 3 -6.67 -3.41 10.85
CA VAL A 3 -5.31 -2.84 10.79
C VAL A 3 -4.73 -3.05 9.39
N GLY A 4 -4.31 -1.97 8.75
CA GLY A 4 -3.53 -2.00 7.52
C GLY A 4 -2.03 -2.06 7.81
N ILE A 5 -1.29 -2.91 7.10
CA ILE A 5 0.18 -2.95 7.17
C ILE A 5 0.73 -2.71 5.77
N LEU A 6 1.71 -1.81 5.64
CA LEU A 6 2.42 -1.57 4.40
C LEU A 6 3.93 -1.48 4.64
N THR A 7 4.72 -1.76 3.60
CA THR A 7 6.15 -1.46 3.61
C THR A 7 6.46 -0.29 2.67
N GLY A 8 7.18 0.70 3.19
CA GLY A 8 7.56 1.92 2.46
C GLY A 8 9.08 2.03 2.32
N GLY A 9 9.53 2.71 1.26
CA GLY A 9 10.96 3.00 1.06
C GLY A 9 11.76 1.85 0.47
N GLY A 10 13.07 1.83 0.78
CA GLY A 10 13.99 0.78 0.32
C GLY A 10 13.83 -0.53 1.09
N ASP A 11 14.13 -1.64 0.42
CA ASP A 11 14.11 -2.95 1.05
C ASP A 11 15.32 -3.14 1.97
N VAL A 12 15.10 -3.63 3.19
CA VAL A 12 16.14 -3.89 4.18
C VAL A 12 15.92 -5.25 4.84
N PRO A 13 17.00 -5.95 5.26
CA PRO A 13 16.87 -7.17 6.04
C PRO A 13 16.03 -6.93 7.30
N GLY A 14 15.01 -7.77 7.50
CA GLY A 14 14.17 -7.74 8.70
C GLY A 14 12.73 -7.22 8.50
N LEU A 15 12.40 -6.61 7.36
CA LEU A 15 11.02 -6.14 7.11
C LEU A 15 9.98 -7.25 7.26
N ASN A 16 10.27 -8.46 6.75
CA ASN A 16 9.37 -9.61 6.91
C ASN A 16 9.22 -10.06 8.36
N ALA A 17 10.29 -9.97 9.16
CA ALA A 17 10.23 -10.26 10.59
C ALA A 17 9.36 -9.23 11.33
N CYS A 18 9.46 -7.94 10.96
CA CYS A 18 8.60 -6.88 11.49
C CYS A 18 7.12 -7.10 11.12
N ILE A 19 6.81 -7.41 9.84
CA ILE A 19 5.45 -7.74 9.41
C ILE A 19 4.91 -8.92 10.21
N LYS A 20 5.69 -10.00 10.34
CA LYS A 20 5.30 -11.18 11.11
C LYS A 20 5.02 -10.83 12.56
N ALA A 21 5.91 -10.09 13.22
CA ALA A 21 5.73 -9.69 14.62
C ALA A 21 4.46 -8.85 14.82
N ALA A 22 4.23 -7.86 13.95
CA ALA A 22 3.03 -7.03 13.99
C ALA A 22 1.75 -7.87 13.80
N VAL A 23 1.71 -8.73 12.77
CA VAL A 23 0.55 -9.61 12.51
C VAL A 23 0.28 -10.53 13.68
N MET A 24 1.31 -11.15 14.26
CA MET A 24 1.14 -12.04 15.43
C MET A 24 0.52 -11.31 16.61
N ARG A 25 1.02 -10.10 16.92
CA ARG A 25 0.52 -9.28 18.04
C ARG A 25 -0.91 -8.79 17.81
N VAL A 26 -1.20 -8.26 16.62
CA VAL A 26 -2.54 -7.75 16.29
C VAL A 26 -3.57 -8.88 16.25
N ALA A 27 -3.19 -10.06 15.76
CA ALA A 27 -4.07 -11.23 15.76
C ALA A 27 -4.35 -11.79 17.16
N GLU A 28 -3.44 -11.60 18.13
CA GLU A 28 -3.68 -11.97 19.54
C GLU A 28 -4.71 -11.06 20.21
N GLU A 29 -4.82 -9.81 19.78
CA GLU A 29 -5.89 -8.88 20.21
C GLU A 29 -7.22 -9.10 19.48
N GLY A 30 -7.29 -10.11 18.60
CA GLY A 30 -8.51 -10.44 17.87
C GLY A 30 -8.92 -9.40 16.82
N HIS A 31 -7.96 -8.64 16.28
CA HIS A 31 -8.22 -7.66 15.22
C HIS A 31 -7.97 -8.26 13.82
N GLU A 32 -8.68 -7.73 12.82
CA GLU A 32 -8.47 -8.10 11.42
C GLU A 32 -7.24 -7.38 10.87
N ILE A 33 -6.43 -8.06 10.06
CA ILE A 33 -5.24 -7.46 9.45
C ILE A 33 -5.30 -7.59 7.94
N VAL A 34 -5.00 -6.49 7.26
CA VAL A 34 -4.82 -6.46 5.81
C VAL A 34 -3.45 -5.92 5.46
N GLY A 35 -2.76 -6.62 4.56
CA GLY A 35 -1.51 -6.19 3.95
C GLY A 35 -1.80 -5.37 2.70
N LEU A 36 -1.10 -4.25 2.57
CA LEU A 36 -1.16 -3.34 1.44
C LEU A 36 0.12 -3.52 0.63
N ARG A 37 -0.01 -4.03 -0.59
CA ARG A 37 1.14 -4.39 -1.41
C ARG A 37 1.77 -3.14 -2.05
N ARG A 38 3.08 -3.17 -2.28
CA ARG A 38 3.83 -2.09 -2.94
C ARG A 38 3.73 -0.74 -2.20
N GLY A 39 3.59 -0.77 -0.88
CA GLY A 39 3.52 0.45 -0.07
C GLY A 39 2.41 1.40 -0.51
N TRP A 40 2.72 2.70 -0.51
CA TRP A 40 1.79 3.75 -0.93
C TRP A 40 1.36 3.66 -2.39
N ALA A 41 2.21 3.09 -3.28
CA ALA A 41 1.82 2.88 -4.68
C ALA A 41 0.62 1.95 -4.81
N GLY A 42 0.53 0.88 -4.01
CA GLY A 42 -0.62 -0.02 -4.08
C GLY A 42 -1.92 0.64 -3.64
N LEU A 43 -1.86 1.53 -2.64
CA LEU A 43 -3.02 2.33 -2.23
C LEU A 43 -3.40 3.38 -3.27
N LEU A 44 -2.43 3.98 -3.96
CA LEU A 44 -2.68 4.92 -5.05
C LEU A 44 -3.26 4.22 -6.29
N GLU A 45 -2.79 3.01 -6.60
CA GLU A 45 -3.28 2.19 -7.73
C GLU A 45 -4.57 1.43 -7.41
N LEU A 46 -5.04 1.47 -6.17
CA LEU A 46 -6.26 0.78 -5.77
C LEU A 46 -7.47 1.46 -6.39
N ASN A 47 -8.22 0.70 -7.16
CA ASN A 47 -9.54 1.09 -7.66
C ASN A 47 -10.60 0.20 -6.99
N PRO A 48 -11.40 0.73 -6.07
CA PRO A 48 -12.47 0.00 -5.39
C PRO A 48 -13.50 -0.66 -6.34
N ASP A 49 -13.72 -0.06 -7.51
CA ASP A 49 -14.67 -0.55 -8.50
C ASP A 49 -14.09 -1.68 -9.39
N ASP A 50 -12.80 -1.98 -9.25
CA ASP A 50 -12.09 -3.02 -9.99
C ASP A 50 -11.61 -4.13 -9.05
N SER A 51 -12.27 -5.29 -9.13
CA SER A 51 -11.93 -6.48 -8.35
C SER A 51 -10.51 -7.00 -8.59
N GLU A 52 -9.95 -6.79 -9.80
CA GLU A 52 -8.58 -7.20 -10.10
C GLU A 52 -7.57 -6.28 -9.38
N SER A 53 -7.85 -4.97 -9.35
CA SER A 53 -7.10 -4.01 -8.56
C SER A 53 -7.08 -4.37 -7.07
N MET A 54 -8.24 -4.76 -6.51
CA MET A 54 -8.33 -5.24 -5.13
C MET A 54 -7.41 -6.44 -4.88
N ALA A 55 -7.49 -7.49 -5.71
CA ALA A 55 -6.66 -8.69 -5.56
C ALA A 55 -5.15 -8.42 -5.74
N LYS A 56 -4.79 -7.44 -6.59
CA LYS A 56 -3.40 -7.07 -6.85
C LYS A 56 -2.76 -6.28 -5.70
N ASN A 57 -3.56 -5.49 -4.99
CA ASN A 57 -3.11 -4.50 -4.01
C ASN A 57 -3.32 -4.92 -2.55
N ILE A 58 -4.27 -5.81 -2.30
CA ILE A 58 -4.73 -6.15 -0.95
C ILE A 58 -4.50 -7.64 -0.69
N VAL A 59 -3.91 -7.96 0.47
CA VAL A 59 -3.72 -9.35 0.90
C VAL A 59 -4.18 -9.51 2.35
N PRO A 60 -5.10 -10.43 2.66
CA PRO A 60 -5.41 -10.75 4.05
C PRO A 60 -4.18 -11.29 4.77
N LEU A 61 -3.91 -10.80 5.99
CA LEU A 61 -2.81 -11.28 6.81
C LEU A 61 -3.34 -11.99 8.04
N ASP A 62 -2.86 -13.22 8.25
CA ASP A 62 -3.10 -13.99 9.46
C ASP A 62 -1.83 -14.74 9.89
N LYS A 63 -1.89 -15.42 11.04
CA LYS A 63 -0.78 -16.20 11.61
C LYS A 63 -0.27 -17.28 10.65
N ARG A 64 -1.11 -17.81 9.76
CA ARG A 64 -0.74 -18.84 8.79
C ARG A 64 0.00 -18.21 7.61
N VAL A 65 -0.51 -17.10 7.07
CA VAL A 65 0.09 -16.36 5.94
C VAL A 65 1.50 -15.90 6.28
N VAL A 66 1.74 -15.36 7.48
CA VAL A 66 3.06 -14.85 7.87
C VAL A 66 4.01 -15.89 8.46
N ARG A 67 3.64 -17.17 8.50
CA ARG A 67 4.39 -18.21 9.25
C ARG A 67 5.87 -18.29 8.85
N ALA A 68 6.18 -18.13 7.56
CA ALA A 68 7.52 -18.37 7.01
C ALA A 68 8.14 -17.17 6.29
N ILE A 69 7.46 -16.01 6.24
CA ILE A 69 7.93 -14.86 5.46
C ILE A 69 9.24 -14.27 6.01
N ASP A 70 9.48 -14.43 7.31
CA ASP A 70 10.71 -14.00 7.99
C ASP A 70 11.98 -14.71 7.47
N ARG A 71 11.81 -15.79 6.70
CA ARG A 71 12.90 -16.58 6.12
C ARG A 71 13.17 -16.21 4.66
N THR A 72 12.38 -15.31 4.07
CA THR A 72 12.55 -14.87 2.69
C THR A 72 13.22 -13.50 2.63
N GLY A 73 14.05 -13.32 1.60
CA GLY A 73 14.64 -12.02 1.29
C GLY A 73 13.59 -11.01 0.86
N GLY A 74 13.97 -9.75 1.01
CA GLY A 74 13.15 -8.60 0.68
C GLY A 74 11.92 -8.40 1.57
N THR A 75 10.86 -7.82 1.02
CA THR A 75 9.56 -7.67 1.69
C THR A 75 8.42 -8.41 1.00
N PHE A 76 7.67 -9.21 1.77
CA PHE A 76 6.51 -10.01 1.36
C PHE A 76 5.39 -9.18 0.73
N LEU A 77 5.20 -7.94 1.24
CA LEU A 77 4.22 -7.00 0.70
C LEU A 77 4.75 -6.23 -0.52
N HIS A 78 6.06 -6.27 -0.79
CA HIS A 78 6.77 -5.34 -1.67
C HIS A 78 6.65 -3.88 -1.21
N SER A 79 7.60 -3.06 -1.62
CA SER A 79 7.66 -1.65 -1.24
C SER A 79 7.62 -0.74 -2.47
N SER A 80 7.35 0.54 -2.24
CA SER A 80 7.55 1.63 -3.20
C SER A 80 8.06 2.88 -2.49
N ARG A 81 8.64 3.80 -3.26
CA ARG A 81 9.00 5.16 -2.81
C ARG A 81 7.93 6.19 -3.18
N THR A 82 6.69 5.74 -3.35
CA THR A 82 5.60 6.62 -3.73
C THR A 82 5.22 7.51 -2.56
N ASN A 83 5.16 8.82 -2.80
CA ASN A 83 4.57 9.78 -1.89
C ASN A 83 3.24 10.25 -2.49
N PRO A 84 2.07 9.90 -1.89
CA PRO A 84 0.76 10.31 -2.41
C PRO A 84 0.60 11.82 -2.56
N GLY A 85 1.28 12.63 -1.74
CA GLY A 85 1.23 14.09 -1.84
C GLY A 85 2.05 14.68 -2.99
N LYS A 86 2.91 13.88 -3.63
CA LYS A 86 3.90 14.34 -4.62
C LYS A 86 4.07 13.34 -5.77
N VAL A 87 2.99 13.08 -6.51
CA VAL A 87 3.00 12.10 -7.61
C VAL A 87 3.34 12.79 -8.94
N LYS A 88 4.33 12.23 -9.67
CA LYS A 88 4.67 12.67 -11.04
C LYS A 88 3.63 12.18 -12.02
N ALA A 89 3.43 12.91 -13.12
CA ALA A 89 2.48 12.52 -14.16
C ALA A 89 2.64 11.07 -14.67
N SER A 90 3.88 10.62 -14.87
CA SER A 90 4.17 9.25 -15.31
C SER A 90 3.77 8.16 -14.32
N ALA A 91 3.63 8.49 -13.03
CA ALA A 91 3.27 7.57 -11.96
C ALA A 91 1.77 7.62 -11.60
N VAL A 92 0.99 8.50 -12.25
CA VAL A 92 -0.47 8.56 -12.02
C VAL A 92 -1.14 7.35 -12.68
N PRO A 93 -1.93 6.55 -11.94
CA PRO A 93 -2.71 5.44 -12.50
C PRO A 93 -3.64 5.91 -13.62
N HIS A 94 -3.82 5.09 -14.64
CA HIS A 94 -4.60 5.46 -15.84
C HIS A 94 -6.04 5.92 -15.50
N PHE A 95 -6.69 5.26 -14.54
CA PHE A 95 -8.06 5.58 -14.11
C PHE A 95 -8.18 6.90 -13.32
N LEU A 96 -7.05 7.52 -12.94
CA LEU A 96 -7.00 8.82 -12.26
C LEU A 96 -6.56 9.95 -13.19
N ARG A 97 -6.31 9.67 -14.47
CA ARG A 97 -5.94 10.69 -15.47
C ARG A 97 -7.19 11.27 -16.11
N ASP A 98 -7.09 12.52 -16.56
CA ASP A 98 -8.11 13.11 -17.42
C ASP A 98 -8.08 12.43 -18.81
N PRO A 99 -9.13 11.70 -19.21
CA PRO A 99 -9.18 11.04 -20.51
C PRO A 99 -9.19 12.02 -21.69
N GLU A 100 -9.61 13.27 -21.48
CA GLU A 100 -9.69 14.29 -22.54
C GLU A 100 -8.33 14.97 -22.79
N HIS A 101 -7.40 14.88 -21.83
CA HIS A 101 -6.14 15.64 -21.86
C HIS A 101 -4.90 14.78 -21.54
N LEU A 102 -4.91 13.50 -21.91
CA LEU A 102 -3.83 12.53 -21.59
C LEU A 102 -2.42 13.02 -21.99
N ASP A 103 -2.25 13.56 -23.20
CA ASP A 103 -0.94 14.02 -23.69
C ASP A 103 -0.44 15.26 -22.94
N ALA A 104 -1.35 16.20 -22.66
CA ALA A 104 -1.02 17.41 -21.91
C ALA A 104 -0.64 17.07 -20.46
N GLU A 105 -1.35 16.13 -19.83
CA GLU A 105 -1.03 15.66 -18.48
C GLU A 105 0.30 14.91 -18.43
N ALA A 106 0.63 14.10 -19.43
CA ALA A 106 1.84 13.28 -19.44
C ALA A 106 3.12 14.12 -19.44
N HIS A 107 3.06 15.33 -20.02
CA HIS A 107 4.18 16.28 -20.10
C HIS A 107 4.13 17.37 -19.02
N ASP A 108 3.15 17.35 -18.13
CA ASP A 108 3.04 18.31 -17.04
C ASP A 108 4.12 18.07 -15.97
N PRO A 109 5.02 19.03 -15.72
CA PRO A 109 6.05 18.89 -14.69
C PRO A 109 5.52 18.99 -13.26
N ARG A 110 4.26 19.43 -13.06
CA ARG A 110 3.66 19.63 -11.73
C ARG A 110 3.44 18.30 -11.02
N LEU A 111 3.76 18.29 -9.73
CA LEU A 111 3.44 17.18 -8.84
C LEU A 111 1.98 17.29 -8.42
N ARG A 112 1.31 16.14 -8.35
CA ARG A 112 -0.10 16.02 -8.00
C ARG A 112 -0.25 15.38 -6.62
N ASP A 113 -1.18 15.92 -5.84
CA ASP A 113 -1.53 15.40 -4.53
C ASP A 113 -2.75 14.48 -4.64
N PHE A 114 -2.52 13.19 -4.39
CA PHE A 114 -3.51 12.13 -4.35
C PHE A 114 -3.76 11.64 -2.92
N THR A 115 -3.32 12.37 -1.89
CA THR A 115 -3.65 12.07 -0.49
C THR A 115 -5.16 11.90 -0.29
N PRO A 116 -6.05 12.74 -0.85
CA PRO A 116 -7.50 12.53 -0.71
C PRO A 116 -8.00 11.21 -1.31
N HIS A 117 -7.41 10.75 -2.41
CA HIS A 117 -7.75 9.45 -3.02
C HIS A 117 -7.29 8.29 -2.14
N VAL A 118 -6.06 8.35 -1.62
CA VAL A 118 -5.53 7.33 -0.70
C VAL A 118 -6.36 7.23 0.58
N LEU A 119 -6.79 8.37 1.14
CA LEU A 119 -7.67 8.39 2.32
C LEU A 119 -9.02 7.75 2.04
N LYS A 120 -9.65 8.03 0.88
CA LYS A 120 -10.89 7.35 0.46
C LYS A 120 -10.71 5.84 0.32
N ASN A 121 -9.57 5.40 -0.18
CA ASN A 121 -9.25 3.97 -0.31
C ASN A 121 -9.08 3.31 1.07
N LEU A 122 -8.44 3.97 2.03
CA LEU A 122 -8.34 3.48 3.41
C LEU A 122 -9.72 3.36 4.07
N GLU A 123 -10.58 4.37 3.87
CA GLU A 123 -11.97 4.38 4.35
C GLU A 123 -12.80 3.26 3.71
N PHE A 124 -12.70 3.09 2.39
CA PHE A 124 -13.37 2.01 1.65
C PHE A 124 -12.97 0.62 2.16
N LEU A 125 -11.68 0.41 2.45
CA LEU A 125 -11.17 -0.84 3.03
C LEU A 125 -11.61 -1.02 4.49
N GLY A 126 -12.13 0.03 5.14
CA GLY A 126 -12.50 0.06 6.54
C GLY A 126 -11.28 -0.06 7.47
N ILE A 127 -10.14 0.52 7.09
CA ILE A 127 -8.90 0.47 7.88
C ILE A 127 -8.95 1.57 8.96
N ASP A 128 -8.96 1.15 10.22
CA ASP A 128 -9.00 2.07 11.37
C ASP A 128 -7.60 2.55 11.76
N VAL A 129 -6.60 1.69 11.58
CA VAL A 129 -5.20 1.93 11.99
C VAL A 129 -4.28 1.48 10.88
N LEU A 130 -3.31 2.31 10.52
CA LEU A 130 -2.28 1.98 9.54
C LEU A 130 -0.92 1.86 10.23
N ILE A 131 -0.22 0.76 9.97
CA ILE A 131 1.16 0.50 10.40
C ILE A 131 2.07 0.54 9.16
N PRO A 132 2.66 1.70 8.85
CA PRO A 132 3.74 1.77 7.87
C PRO A 132 5.04 1.24 8.49
N ILE A 133 5.72 0.34 7.78
CA ILE A 133 7.03 -0.19 8.16
C ILE A 133 8.04 0.22 7.09
N GLY A 134 9.00 1.07 7.44
CA GLY A 134 9.95 1.62 6.48
C GLY A 134 10.83 2.69 7.10
N GLY A 135 11.65 3.33 6.28
CA GLY A 135 12.46 4.49 6.69
C GLY A 135 11.67 5.80 6.71
N ASP A 136 12.32 6.84 7.21
CA ASP A 136 11.81 8.22 7.24
C ASP A 136 11.96 8.88 5.85
N ASP A 137 10.96 8.75 4.97
CA ASP A 137 10.85 9.49 3.69
C ASP A 137 9.47 10.16 3.56
#